data_AF-A0A4Y2PF71-F1
#
_entry.id   AF-A0A4Y2PF71-F1
#
_cell.length_a   1.000
_cell.length_b   1.000
_cell.length_c   1.000
_cell.angle_alpha   90.00
_cell.angle_beta   90.00
_cell.angle_gamma   90.00
#
_symmetry.space_group_name_H-M   'P 1'
#
loop_
_entity.id
_entity.type
_entity.pdbx_description
1 polymer ?
#
loop_
_entity_poly.entity_id
_entity_poly.type
_entity_poly.pdbx_seq_one_letter_code
_entity_poly.pdbx_strand_id
1 'polypeptide(L)'
;MNPSPVKVTKKKLIEERRCLKHSGKPYTTSSGKAMKGKEHSSVIITCKCRYGCKTLSKEYRDQLFMEFYKISYKDQGTYLLNRMQVAEISRPRHGKYADPSESTRKITVYYTVPNGRGQHVQVCSNTFKNIFGLSARRLQTLQHLKKQGKLVYEDRRGKVPGCNAHKKKHSDCDRNLVRCHILSFPREEDFPKLKFARPRTDTCNKCDKLNASVSVSASPAEKRIAETQLQLHILKSDEAQDIMREDTIRSQMPGSSVTVFAMDLQQVLFVPTLTHSRMFYSRQLSCYNLCIHDSTNNESYMNMWHEGIDGRGGNDVASCLFKIMTTKVTTRRVILWADNCAGQNKNRMILIVLIYLVAKNFLDEMTIKFFVSGHSFMPCDRDFGLIEKRKRNCKAMVPSDLDDVITSSRPSKPFKVVHMENEDFFDFAAIADGYISTTKLGISKLSQIRVSRSNPNEISHKEDFSDLLPFSTHKVFKKNKNHSELPPLPKFPRLPTKNGISVEKKKDLLNL
;
A
#
# COMPACT_ATOMS: atom_id res chain seq x y z
N MET A 1 -11.52 -25.21 34.75
CA MET A 1 -11.96 -24.04 33.96
C MET A 1 -11.49 -22.78 34.66
N ASN A 2 -10.46 -22.12 34.14
CA ASN A 2 -10.04 -20.82 34.67
C ASN A 2 -11.08 -19.75 34.28
N PRO A 3 -11.58 -18.92 35.21
CA PRO A 3 -12.51 -17.87 34.87
C PRO A 3 -11.80 -16.81 34.04
N SER A 4 -12.34 -16.55 32.85
CA SER A 4 -11.87 -15.50 31.94
C SER A 4 -11.90 -14.12 32.63
N PRO A 5 -10.87 -13.27 32.46
CA PRO A 5 -10.81 -11.98 33.12
C PRO A 5 -11.87 -11.03 32.57
N VAL A 6 -12.69 -10.47 33.47
CA VAL A 6 -13.71 -9.47 33.17
C VAL A 6 -13.06 -8.27 32.49
N LYS A 7 -13.42 -7.99 31.24
CA LYS A 7 -12.94 -6.82 30.48
C LYS A 7 -13.44 -5.53 31.14
N VAL A 8 -12.57 -4.90 31.94
CA VAL A 8 -12.84 -3.57 32.54
C VAL A 8 -12.91 -2.53 31.42
N THR A 9 -14.03 -1.80 31.32
CA THR A 9 -14.24 -0.80 30.27
C THR A 9 -13.27 0.38 30.40
N LYS A 10 -12.79 0.92 29.27
CA LYS A 10 -11.85 2.06 29.19
C LYS A 10 -12.27 3.27 30.03
N LYS A 11 -13.58 3.49 30.18
CA LYS A 11 -14.16 4.57 31.00
C LYS A 11 -13.88 4.37 32.50
N LYS A 12 -14.03 3.14 33.00
CA LYS A 12 -13.80 2.79 34.41
C LYS A 12 -12.33 2.96 34.81
N LEU A 13 -11.40 2.56 33.93
CA LEU A 13 -9.96 2.77 34.13
C LEU A 13 -9.55 4.26 34.19
N ILE A 14 -10.22 5.12 33.42
CA ILE A 14 -9.97 6.58 33.44
C ILE A 14 -10.43 7.19 34.77
N GLU A 15 -11.60 6.75 35.25
CA GLU A 15 -12.20 7.25 36.49
C GLU A 15 -11.42 6.80 37.72
N GLU A 16 -11.02 5.53 37.78
CA GLU A 16 -10.16 4.97 38.84
C GLU A 16 -8.81 5.70 38.92
N ARG A 17 -8.16 5.91 37.77
CA ARG A 17 -6.91 6.71 37.71
C ARG A 17 -7.11 8.12 38.23
N ARG A 18 -8.24 8.76 37.92
CA ARG A 18 -8.56 10.12 38.37
C ARG A 18 -8.72 10.15 39.90
N CYS A 19 -9.40 9.15 40.48
CA CYS A 19 -9.57 9.01 41.92
C CYS A 19 -8.22 8.82 42.65
N LEU A 20 -7.35 7.94 42.14
CA LEU A 20 -6.01 7.73 42.72
C LEU A 20 -5.15 9.00 42.68
N LYS A 21 -5.13 9.70 41.54
CA LYS A 21 -4.41 10.97 41.39
C LYS A 21 -4.91 12.06 42.35
N HIS A 22 -6.22 12.13 42.58
CA HIS A 22 -6.86 13.14 43.43
C HIS A 22 -6.69 12.87 44.92
N SER A 23 -6.68 11.59 45.32
CA SER A 23 -6.39 11.13 46.70
C SER A 23 -4.91 11.11 47.03
N GLY A 24 -4.03 11.54 46.12
CA GLY A 24 -2.59 11.57 46.34
C GLY A 24 -1.94 10.18 46.34
N LYS A 25 -2.63 9.13 45.88
CA LYS A 25 -2.11 7.76 45.82
C LYS A 25 -1.27 7.53 44.55
N PRO A 26 -0.36 6.55 44.54
CA PRO A 26 0.36 6.16 43.34
C PRO A 26 -0.61 5.68 42.25
N TYR A 27 -0.30 5.96 40.99
CA TYR A 27 -1.15 5.57 39.85
C TYR A 27 -0.35 5.37 38.57
N THR A 28 -0.87 4.59 37.64
CA THR A 28 -0.26 4.37 36.31
C THR A 28 -0.93 5.22 35.25
N THR A 29 -0.13 5.92 34.45
CA THR A 29 -0.60 6.77 33.33
C THR A 29 -1.18 5.96 32.16
N SER A 30 -1.82 6.62 31.19
CA SER A 30 -2.33 5.95 29.97
C SER A 30 -1.24 5.34 29.10
N SER A 31 -0.02 5.84 29.22
CA SER A 31 1.17 5.35 28.50
C SER A 31 1.97 4.31 29.32
N GLY A 32 1.42 3.78 30.42
CA GLY A 32 2.05 2.73 31.22
C GLY A 32 3.09 3.22 32.25
N LYS A 33 3.38 4.53 32.34
CA LYS A 33 4.34 5.07 33.33
C LYS A 33 3.75 5.11 34.73
N ALA A 34 4.43 4.52 35.71
CA ALA A 34 4.08 4.57 37.13
C ALA A 34 4.41 5.94 37.75
N MET A 35 3.45 6.52 38.47
CA MET A 35 3.58 7.79 39.19
C MET A 35 3.52 7.52 40.69
N LYS A 36 4.48 8.07 41.45
CA LYS A 36 4.47 8.02 42.91
C LYS A 36 3.32 8.85 43.48
N GLY A 37 2.89 8.50 44.69
CA GLY A 37 1.90 9.27 45.45
C GLY A 37 2.41 10.67 45.81
N LYS A 38 1.50 11.52 46.27
CA LYS A 38 1.83 12.83 46.85
C LYS A 38 2.35 12.60 48.26
N GLU A 39 3.60 12.94 48.48
CA GLU A 39 4.25 12.91 49.79
C GLU A 39 4.33 14.34 50.34
N HIS A 40 4.19 14.49 51.66
CA HIS A 40 4.44 15.78 52.31
C HIS A 40 5.92 16.14 52.16
N SER A 41 6.19 17.43 51.96
CA SER A 41 7.54 17.90 51.68
C SER A 41 8.45 17.71 52.90
N SER A 42 9.57 17.00 52.73
CA SER A 42 10.62 16.85 53.76
C SER A 42 11.33 18.16 54.13
N VAL A 43 10.91 19.28 53.53
CA VAL A 43 11.52 20.61 53.69
C VAL A 43 11.28 21.12 55.11
N ILE A 44 12.38 21.30 55.84
CA ILE A 44 12.42 22.05 57.10
C ILE A 44 11.95 23.48 56.80
N ILE A 45 11.10 24.05 57.67
CA ILE A 45 10.62 25.42 57.48
C ILE A 45 11.79 26.39 57.67
N THR A 46 12.38 26.84 56.55
CA THR A 46 13.50 27.78 56.53
C THR A 46 13.07 29.24 56.34
N CYS A 47 11.76 29.52 56.31
CA CYS A 47 11.29 30.87 56.06
C CYS A 47 11.65 31.84 57.22
N LYS A 48 12.22 33.00 56.87
CA LYS A 48 12.54 34.10 57.81
C LYS A 48 11.35 35.02 58.11
N CYS A 49 10.11 34.56 57.88
CA CYS A 49 8.93 35.41 58.08
C CYS A 49 8.56 35.56 59.56
N ARG A 50 7.92 36.68 59.90
CA ARG A 50 7.37 36.97 61.25
C ARG A 50 6.14 36.14 61.65
N TYR A 51 5.64 35.30 60.75
CA TYR A 51 4.42 34.50 60.97
C TYR A 51 4.74 33.22 61.75
N GLY A 52 3.72 32.58 62.33
CA GLY A 52 3.88 31.34 63.11
C GLY A 52 4.16 30.09 62.27
N CYS A 53 4.94 30.20 61.20
CA CYS A 53 5.37 29.04 60.42
C CYS A 53 6.26 28.11 61.25
N LYS A 54 7.13 28.66 62.12
CA LYS A 54 8.04 27.88 62.96
C LYS A 54 7.36 27.19 64.14
N THR A 55 6.15 27.64 64.53
CA THR A 55 5.41 27.09 65.67
C THR A 55 4.67 25.79 65.32
N LEU A 56 4.68 25.37 64.05
CA LEU A 56 4.05 24.14 63.57
C LEU A 56 5.08 23.03 63.49
N SER A 57 4.94 22.02 64.36
CA SER A 57 5.79 20.84 64.33
C SER A 57 5.70 20.10 62.99
N LYS A 58 6.67 19.26 62.67
CA LYS A 58 6.65 18.49 61.41
C LYS A 58 5.50 17.48 61.44
N GLU A 59 5.33 16.81 62.57
CA GLU A 59 4.33 15.77 62.81
C GLU A 59 2.92 16.33 62.61
N TYR A 60 2.66 17.54 63.10
CA TYR A 60 1.36 18.17 62.93
C TYR A 60 1.09 18.62 61.49
N ARG A 61 2.13 19.04 60.76
CA ARG A 61 2.01 19.36 59.32
C ARG A 61 1.73 18.12 58.49
N ASP A 62 2.37 17.00 58.83
CA ASP A 62 2.09 15.69 58.22
C ASP A 62 0.64 15.26 58.47
N GLN A 63 0.12 15.50 59.68
CA GLN A 63 -1.30 15.26 60.00
C GLN A 63 -2.24 16.12 59.15
N LEU A 64 -1.99 17.44 59.05
CA LEU A 64 -2.79 18.35 58.23
C LEU A 64 -2.79 17.93 56.74
N PHE A 65 -1.64 17.47 56.23
CA PHE A 65 -1.52 16.96 54.88
C PHE A 65 -2.36 15.69 54.68
N MET A 66 -2.25 14.73 55.59
CA MET A 66 -3.00 13.46 55.55
C MET A 66 -4.51 13.68 55.61
N GLU A 67 -4.98 14.55 56.51
CA GLU A 67 -6.39 14.91 56.63
C GLU A 67 -6.91 15.62 55.38
N PHE A 68 -6.13 16.53 54.80
CA PHE A 68 -6.50 17.24 53.58
C PHE A 68 -6.72 16.30 52.38
N TYR A 69 -5.91 15.24 52.24
CA TYR A 69 -6.04 14.29 51.14
C TYR A 69 -7.12 13.21 51.36
N LYS A 70 -7.74 13.14 52.55
CA LYS A 70 -9.00 12.38 52.76
C LYS A 70 -10.21 13.09 52.16
N ILE A 71 -10.14 14.41 51.98
CA ILE A 71 -11.21 15.23 51.41
C ILE A 71 -11.28 15.04 49.89
N SER A 72 -12.50 15.04 49.34
CA SER A 72 -12.71 14.96 47.89
C SER A 72 -12.02 16.14 47.17
N TYR A 73 -11.51 15.91 45.95
CA TYR A 73 -10.82 16.97 45.19
C TYR A 73 -11.67 18.22 44.95
N LYS A 74 -12.99 18.05 44.82
CA LYS A 74 -13.93 19.17 44.64
C LYS A 74 -13.95 20.03 45.90
N ASP A 75 -13.98 19.40 47.07
CA ASP A 75 -14.11 20.06 48.36
C ASP A 75 -12.79 20.59 48.92
N GLN A 76 -11.65 20.02 48.48
CA GLN A 76 -10.32 20.54 48.79
C GLN A 76 -10.16 22.02 48.41
N GLY A 77 -10.75 22.46 47.29
CA GLY A 77 -10.70 23.86 46.88
C GLY A 77 -11.43 24.78 47.86
N THR A 78 -12.63 24.39 48.27
CA THR A 78 -13.45 25.10 49.26
C THR A 78 -12.76 25.13 50.63
N TYR A 79 -12.18 24.01 51.06
CA TYR A 79 -11.38 23.92 52.28
C TYR A 79 -10.25 24.96 52.28
N LEU A 80 -9.49 25.07 51.18
CA LEU A 80 -8.39 26.04 51.07
C LEU A 80 -8.87 27.49 51.01
N LEU A 81 -9.99 27.78 50.35
CA LEU A 81 -10.57 29.13 50.33
C LEU A 81 -10.99 29.60 51.72
N ASN A 82 -11.47 28.69 52.58
CA ASN A 82 -11.83 29.00 53.96
C ASN A 82 -10.61 29.24 54.87
N ARG A 83 -9.43 28.78 54.45
CA ARG A 83 -8.14 29.06 55.10
C ARG A 83 -7.43 30.30 54.55
N MET A 84 -8.10 31.03 53.66
CA MET A 84 -7.64 32.29 53.09
C MET A 84 -8.50 33.45 53.57
N GLN A 85 -7.88 34.56 53.92
CA GLN A 85 -8.56 35.82 54.24
C GLN A 85 -8.03 36.94 53.35
N VAL A 86 -8.91 37.85 52.95
CA VAL A 86 -8.57 38.98 52.09
C VAL A 86 -8.53 40.21 52.96
N ALA A 87 -7.46 41.01 52.85
CA ALA A 87 -7.33 42.26 53.58
C ALA A 87 -6.72 43.33 52.69
N GLU A 88 -7.05 44.58 52.99
CA GLU A 88 -6.38 45.73 52.41
C GLU A 88 -4.94 45.82 52.92
N ILE A 89 -4.07 46.38 52.09
CA ILE A 89 -2.66 46.51 52.43
C ILE A 89 -2.48 47.70 53.37
N SER A 90 -2.12 47.44 54.62
CA SER A 90 -1.92 48.49 55.64
C SER A 90 -0.72 49.40 55.36
N ARG A 91 0.28 48.94 54.60
CA ARG A 91 1.46 49.73 54.14
C ARG A 91 1.89 49.30 52.73
N PRO A 92 1.77 50.16 51.71
CA PRO A 92 2.34 49.88 50.39
C PRO A 92 3.86 49.69 50.48
N ARG A 93 4.43 48.74 49.74
CA ARG A 93 5.90 48.67 49.60
C ARG A 93 6.32 49.75 48.60
N HIS A 94 7.37 50.52 48.90
CA HIS A 94 7.96 51.44 47.93
C HIS A 94 8.32 50.67 46.65
N GLY A 95 7.64 50.99 45.55
CA GLY A 95 7.96 50.55 44.20
C GLY A 95 8.61 51.68 43.41
N LYS A 96 8.86 51.48 42.11
CA LYS A 96 9.33 52.52 41.19
C LYS A 96 8.21 53.51 40.79
N TYR A 97 7.36 53.89 41.74
CA TYR A 97 6.18 54.75 41.51
C TYR A 97 6.30 56.00 42.39
N ALA A 98 5.92 57.16 41.86
CA ALA A 98 6.08 58.44 42.54
C ALA A 98 5.06 58.62 43.67
N ASP A 99 3.85 58.07 43.50
CA ASP A 99 2.78 58.07 44.49
C ASP A 99 2.41 56.62 44.90
N PRO A 100 2.39 56.28 46.21
CA PRO A 100 1.89 55.00 46.72
C PRO A 100 0.48 54.61 46.25
N SER A 101 -0.36 55.58 45.85
CA SER A 101 -1.71 55.36 45.29
C SER A 101 -1.70 54.65 43.92
N GLU A 102 -0.57 54.69 43.19
CA GLU A 102 -0.38 54.05 41.88
C GLU A 102 -0.11 52.53 41.96
N SER A 103 0.00 51.98 43.17
CA SER A 103 0.20 50.55 43.35
C SER A 103 -0.99 49.74 42.79
N THR A 104 -0.73 48.94 41.76
CA THR A 104 -1.73 48.00 41.19
C THR A 104 -2.16 46.90 42.18
N ARG A 105 -1.42 46.70 43.27
CA ARG A 105 -1.75 45.74 44.33
C ARG A 105 -2.38 46.47 45.52
N LYS A 106 -3.71 46.56 45.53
CA LYS A 106 -4.49 47.16 46.63
C LYS A 106 -4.86 46.15 47.74
N ILE A 107 -4.89 44.87 47.40
CA ILE A 107 -5.42 43.80 48.24
C ILE A 107 -4.39 42.67 48.43
N THR A 108 -4.30 42.14 49.65
CA THR A 108 -3.47 40.98 50.01
C THR A 108 -4.31 39.81 50.52
N VAL A 109 -3.72 38.60 50.50
CA VAL A 109 -4.35 37.37 50.99
C VAL A 109 -3.49 36.81 52.12
N TYR A 110 -4.11 36.56 53.27
CA TYR A 110 -3.52 35.88 54.42
C TYR A 110 -3.92 34.42 54.45
N TYR A 111 -3.04 33.59 55.01
CA TYR A 111 -3.22 32.15 55.10
C TYR A 111 -3.22 31.75 56.56
N THR A 112 -4.24 31.02 56.99
CA THR A 112 -4.34 30.53 58.36
C THR A 112 -4.44 29.01 58.38
N VAL A 113 -3.80 28.40 59.36
CA VAL A 113 -3.88 26.96 59.61
C VAL A 113 -4.17 26.71 61.09
N PRO A 114 -4.85 25.63 61.47
CA PRO A 114 -4.99 25.25 62.87
C PRO A 114 -3.61 25.06 63.51
N ASN A 115 -3.48 25.30 64.81
CA ASN A 115 -2.24 25.08 65.58
C ASN A 115 -2.27 23.83 66.47
N GLY A 116 -3.34 23.02 66.39
CA GLY A 116 -3.54 21.83 67.23
C GLY A 116 -4.09 22.11 68.64
N ARG A 117 -4.23 23.38 69.04
CA ARG A 117 -4.74 23.81 70.37
C ARG A 117 -6.08 24.56 70.25
N GLY A 118 -6.84 24.32 69.18
CA GLY A 118 -8.12 24.99 68.92
C GLY A 118 -8.02 26.41 68.36
N GLN A 119 -6.80 26.94 68.14
CA GLN A 119 -6.58 28.27 67.57
C GLN A 119 -6.02 28.21 66.15
N HIS A 120 -6.10 29.33 65.45
CA HIS A 120 -5.55 29.51 64.10
C HIS A 120 -4.29 30.37 64.12
N VAL A 121 -3.26 29.93 63.40
CA VAL A 121 -2.01 30.67 63.22
C VAL A 121 -1.85 31.11 61.77
N GLN A 122 -1.39 32.35 61.58
CA GLN A 122 -1.05 32.85 60.25
C GLN A 122 0.27 32.22 59.76
N VAL A 123 0.31 31.84 58.48
CA VAL A 123 1.51 31.30 57.82
C VAL A 123 1.80 32.02 56.50
N CYS A 124 3.04 31.94 56.02
CA CYS A 124 3.40 32.47 54.71
C CYS A 124 2.84 31.57 53.58
N SER A 125 2.72 32.13 52.38
CA SER A 125 2.22 31.40 51.20
C SER A 125 3.08 30.18 50.85
N ASN A 126 4.38 30.20 51.15
CA ASN A 126 5.26 29.07 50.87
C ASN A 126 5.01 27.90 51.82
N THR A 127 4.93 28.17 53.12
CA THR A 127 4.57 27.18 54.13
C THR A 127 3.18 26.61 53.85
N PHE A 128 2.22 27.45 53.49
CA PHE A 128 0.87 27.00 53.12
C PHE A 128 0.86 26.05 51.91
N LYS A 129 1.63 26.34 50.84
CA LYS A 129 1.77 25.42 49.70
C LYS A 129 2.39 24.09 50.11
N ASN A 130 3.40 24.12 50.98
CA ASN A 130 4.13 22.93 51.38
C ASN A 130 3.26 22.02 52.25
N ILE A 131 2.53 22.58 53.22
CA ILE A 131 1.60 21.84 54.10
C ILE A 131 0.54 21.10 53.27
N PHE A 132 0.02 21.69 52.18
CA PHE A 132 -1.07 21.10 51.38
C PHE A 132 -0.62 20.55 50.01
N GLY A 133 0.69 20.45 49.74
CA GLY A 133 1.22 19.90 48.47
C GLY A 133 0.78 20.64 47.19
N LEU A 134 0.58 21.97 47.28
CA LEU A 134 -0.02 22.77 46.20
C LEU A 134 1.01 23.29 45.19
N SER A 135 0.66 23.26 43.90
CA SER A 135 1.42 23.97 42.86
C SER A 135 1.19 25.48 42.95
N ALA A 136 2.19 26.27 42.52
CA ALA A 136 2.08 27.73 42.48
C ALA A 136 0.86 28.20 41.68
N ARG A 137 0.57 27.55 40.55
CA ARG A 137 -0.58 27.85 39.71
C ARG A 137 -1.91 27.62 40.42
N ARG A 138 -2.05 26.50 41.17
CA ARG A 138 -3.27 26.19 41.93
C ARG A 138 -3.51 27.25 43.02
N LEU A 139 -2.46 27.69 43.71
CA LEU A 139 -2.57 28.76 44.70
C LEU A 139 -3.01 30.09 44.08
N GLN A 140 -2.44 30.47 42.93
CA GLN A 140 -2.81 31.70 42.21
C GLN A 140 -4.29 31.71 41.80
N THR A 141 -4.80 30.58 41.30
CA THR A 141 -6.23 30.46 40.96
C THR A 141 -7.12 30.64 42.18
N LEU A 142 -6.77 30.04 43.33
CA LEU A 142 -7.53 30.20 44.58
C LEU A 142 -7.47 31.63 45.10
N GLN A 143 -6.31 32.30 45.04
CA GLN A 143 -6.19 33.71 45.39
C GLN A 143 -7.10 34.60 44.52
N HIS A 144 -7.16 34.34 43.21
CA HIS A 144 -8.01 35.09 42.30
C HIS A 144 -9.50 34.91 42.64
N LEU A 145 -9.94 33.67 42.83
CA LEU A 145 -11.33 33.37 43.23
C LEU A 145 -11.69 33.99 44.58
N LYS A 146 -10.78 33.92 45.57
CA LYS A 146 -11.00 34.51 46.89
C LYS A 146 -11.13 36.04 46.82
N LYS A 147 -10.31 36.70 46.00
CA LYS A 147 -10.41 38.16 45.75
C LYS A 147 -11.72 38.56 45.07
N GLN A 148 -12.34 37.65 44.31
CA GLN A 148 -13.68 37.84 43.73
C GLN A 148 -14.82 37.49 44.70
N GLY A 149 -14.52 37.23 45.98
CA GLY A 149 -15.52 36.92 47.00
C GLY A 149 -16.12 35.51 46.89
N LYS A 150 -15.53 34.61 46.11
CA LYS A 150 -16.04 33.22 45.99
C LYS A 150 -15.73 32.42 47.25
N LEU A 151 -16.78 31.85 47.86
CA LEU A 151 -16.68 31.00 49.06
C LEU A 151 -16.57 29.50 48.72
N VAL A 152 -17.16 29.07 47.62
CA VAL A 152 -17.15 27.68 47.15
C VAL A 152 -16.28 27.57 45.89
N TYR A 153 -15.40 26.56 45.84
CA TYR A 153 -14.59 26.30 44.68
C TYR A 153 -15.33 25.42 43.66
N GLU A 154 -15.49 25.93 42.43
CA GLU A 154 -16.04 25.16 41.31
C GLU A 154 -14.99 24.99 40.21
N ASP A 155 -14.71 23.74 39.81
CA ASP A 155 -13.85 23.47 38.65
C ASP A 155 -14.64 23.69 37.35
N ARG A 156 -14.33 24.78 36.65
CA ARG A 156 -14.94 25.17 35.36
C ARG A 156 -14.12 24.73 34.13
N ARG A 157 -13.02 23.99 34.31
CA ARG A 157 -12.25 23.47 33.17
C ARG A 157 -13.13 22.55 32.32
N GLY A 158 -13.18 22.82 31.02
CA GLY A 158 -14.05 22.08 30.08
C GLY A 158 -15.52 22.53 30.05
N LYS A 159 -15.95 23.46 30.92
CA LYS A 159 -17.36 23.86 31.08
C LYS A 159 -17.67 25.28 30.61
N VAL A 160 -16.75 25.92 29.90
CA VAL A 160 -16.96 27.27 29.38
C VAL A 160 -17.86 27.17 28.14
N PRO A 161 -19.02 27.86 28.11
CA PRO A 161 -19.86 27.95 26.92
C PRO A 161 -19.03 28.48 25.75
N GLY A 162 -18.99 27.75 24.64
CA GLY A 162 -18.35 28.20 23.39
C GLY A 162 -16.91 27.75 23.14
N CYS A 163 -16.12 27.27 24.11
CA CYS A 163 -14.75 26.79 23.85
C CYS A 163 -14.52 25.28 24.06
N ASN A 164 -15.55 24.52 24.45
CA ASN A 164 -15.54 23.04 24.36
C ASN A 164 -16.86 22.44 23.85
N ALA A 165 -17.73 23.26 23.23
CA ALA A 165 -18.74 22.66 22.37
C ALA A 165 -17.97 22.05 21.19
N HIS A 166 -17.99 20.73 21.05
CA HIS A 166 -17.95 20.14 19.73
C HIS A 166 -19.09 20.80 18.95
N LYS A 167 -18.84 21.95 18.30
CA LYS A 167 -19.69 22.40 17.20
C LYS A 167 -19.70 21.19 16.28
N LYS A 168 -20.82 20.47 16.20
CA LYS A 168 -20.98 19.44 15.18
C LYS A 168 -20.64 20.17 13.87
N LYS A 169 -19.51 19.83 13.27
CA LYS A 169 -18.96 20.53 12.09
C LYS A 169 -19.95 20.51 10.91
N HIS A 170 -20.94 19.61 11.00
CA HIS A 170 -21.99 19.36 10.04
C HIS A 170 -23.33 19.39 10.78
N SER A 171 -24.28 20.13 10.22
CA SER A 171 -25.67 20.17 10.67
C SER A 171 -26.32 18.80 10.56
N ASP A 172 -27.45 18.60 11.23
CA ASP A 172 -28.20 17.35 11.06
C ASP A 172 -28.79 17.25 9.63
N CYS A 173 -28.96 18.38 8.93
CA CYS A 173 -29.26 18.43 7.49
C CYS A 173 -28.10 17.88 6.64
N ASP A 174 -26.85 18.31 6.89
CA ASP A 174 -25.65 17.80 6.19
C ASP A 174 -25.49 16.28 6.41
N ARG A 175 -25.75 15.82 7.64
CA ARG A 175 -25.69 14.38 7.96
C ARG A 175 -26.79 13.60 7.25
N ASN A 176 -27.98 14.18 7.12
CA ASN A 176 -29.07 13.58 6.37
C ASN A 176 -28.76 13.57 4.88
N LEU A 177 -28.14 14.60 4.31
CA LEU A 177 -27.68 14.59 2.91
C LEU A 177 -26.65 13.48 2.65
N VAL A 178 -25.66 13.33 3.53
CA VAL A 178 -24.68 12.24 3.44
C VAL A 178 -25.37 10.88 3.61
N ARG A 179 -26.33 10.77 4.54
CA ARG A 179 -27.07 9.53 4.76
C ARG A 179 -27.95 9.16 3.56
N CYS A 180 -28.66 10.13 2.98
CA CYS A 180 -29.45 9.97 1.77
C CYS A 180 -28.57 9.60 0.58
N HIS A 181 -27.38 10.20 0.44
CA HIS A 181 -26.42 9.83 -0.58
C HIS A 181 -25.90 8.39 -0.39
N ILE A 182 -25.53 8.00 0.83
CA ILE A 182 -25.12 6.61 1.13
C ILE A 182 -26.28 5.63 0.88
N LEU A 183 -27.51 6.02 1.20
CA LEU A 183 -28.73 5.24 0.95
C LEU A 183 -29.12 5.20 -0.54
N SER A 184 -28.64 6.13 -1.36
CA SER A 184 -28.91 6.15 -2.81
C SER A 184 -28.08 5.13 -3.60
N PHE A 185 -27.01 4.60 -3.00
CA PHE A 185 -26.25 3.52 -3.62
C PHE A 185 -27.02 2.21 -3.48
N PRO A 186 -27.15 1.43 -4.58
CA PRO A 186 -27.75 0.11 -4.53
C PRO A 186 -27.05 -0.81 -3.52
N ARG A 187 -27.84 -1.51 -2.73
CA ARG A 187 -27.43 -2.49 -1.72
C ARG A 187 -27.67 -3.90 -2.22
N GLU A 188 -27.10 -4.88 -1.54
CA GLU A 188 -27.36 -6.29 -1.81
C GLU A 188 -28.86 -6.62 -1.76
N GLU A 189 -29.60 -5.98 -0.84
CA GLU A 189 -31.07 -6.07 -0.72
C GLU A 189 -31.83 -5.55 -1.95
N ASP A 190 -31.26 -4.60 -2.70
CA ASP A 190 -31.83 -4.06 -3.95
C ASP A 190 -31.65 -5.02 -5.14
N PHE A 191 -30.83 -6.07 -4.97
CA PHE A 191 -30.65 -7.14 -5.95
C PHE A 191 -31.07 -8.51 -5.37
N PRO A 192 -32.35 -8.70 -5.00
CA PRO A 192 -32.81 -9.92 -4.32
C PRO A 192 -32.67 -11.20 -5.17
N LYS A 193 -32.42 -11.04 -6.47
CA LYS A 193 -32.20 -12.13 -7.43
C LYS A 193 -30.71 -12.41 -7.69
N LEU A 194 -29.78 -11.62 -7.15
CA LEU A 194 -28.34 -11.79 -7.30
C LEU A 194 -27.72 -12.26 -5.97
N LYS A 195 -26.78 -13.20 -6.05
CA LYS A 195 -25.98 -13.64 -4.89
C LYS A 195 -24.53 -13.25 -5.13
N PHE A 196 -23.91 -12.53 -4.19
CA PHE A 196 -22.52 -12.12 -4.31
C PHE A 196 -21.59 -13.19 -3.70
N ALA A 197 -20.75 -13.80 -4.52
CA ALA A 197 -19.69 -14.69 -4.05
C ALA A 197 -18.45 -13.90 -3.64
N ARG A 198 -17.58 -14.50 -2.82
CA ARG A 198 -16.25 -13.93 -2.56
C ARG A 198 -15.48 -13.84 -3.88
N PRO A 199 -14.89 -12.69 -4.24
CA PRO A 199 -14.07 -12.57 -5.44
C PRO A 199 -12.94 -13.60 -5.41
N ARG A 200 -12.80 -14.37 -6.49
CA ARG A 200 -11.64 -15.22 -6.73
C ARG A 200 -10.66 -14.43 -7.60
N THR A 201 -9.36 -14.56 -7.36
CA THR A 201 -8.31 -13.96 -8.18
C THR A 201 -7.82 -14.97 -9.23
N ASP A 202 -7.36 -14.47 -10.37
CA ASP A 202 -6.78 -15.27 -11.46
C ASP A 202 -7.69 -16.38 -12.01
N THR A 203 -8.99 -16.08 -12.17
CA THR A 203 -9.94 -17.02 -12.76
C THR A 203 -10.05 -16.86 -14.27
N CYS A 204 -10.30 -17.99 -14.96
CA CYS A 204 -10.61 -17.98 -16.38
C CYS A 204 -12.04 -17.49 -16.62
N ASN A 205 -12.19 -16.37 -17.32
CA ASN A 205 -13.49 -15.79 -17.71
C ASN A 205 -14.42 -16.80 -18.41
N LYS A 206 -13.87 -17.67 -19.28
CA LYS A 206 -14.67 -18.68 -19.99
C LYS A 206 -15.17 -19.76 -19.03
N CYS A 207 -14.31 -20.24 -18.13
CA CYS A 207 -14.72 -21.15 -17.06
C CYS A 207 -15.80 -20.53 -16.18
N ASP A 208 -15.63 -19.27 -15.75
CA ASP A 208 -16.59 -18.57 -14.90
C ASP A 208 -17.96 -18.44 -15.58
N LYS A 209 -17.97 -18.05 -16.86
CA LYS A 209 -19.20 -17.98 -17.67
C LYS A 209 -19.89 -19.34 -17.81
N LEU A 210 -19.15 -20.39 -18.15
CA LEU A 210 -19.72 -21.73 -18.33
C LEU A 210 -20.22 -22.30 -17.00
N ASN A 211 -19.48 -22.13 -15.91
CA ASN A 211 -19.94 -22.52 -14.57
C ASN A 211 -21.22 -21.78 -14.16
N ALA A 212 -21.31 -20.48 -14.45
CA ALA A 212 -22.53 -19.71 -14.22
C ALA A 212 -23.69 -20.23 -15.07
N SER A 213 -23.46 -20.54 -16.35
CA SER A 213 -24.47 -21.16 -17.22
C SER A 213 -24.94 -22.50 -16.66
N VAL A 214 -24.03 -23.41 -16.27
CA VAL A 214 -24.38 -24.71 -15.68
C VAL A 214 -25.23 -24.59 -14.42
N SER A 215 -24.98 -23.56 -13.61
CA SER A 215 -25.70 -23.34 -12.35
C SER A 215 -27.06 -22.65 -12.51
N VAL A 216 -27.26 -21.87 -13.58
CA VAL A 216 -28.51 -21.13 -13.84
C VAL A 216 -29.46 -21.87 -14.80
N SER A 217 -28.95 -22.75 -15.68
CA SER A 217 -29.75 -23.42 -16.70
C SER A 217 -30.90 -24.26 -16.10
N ALA A 218 -32.13 -23.91 -16.46
CA ALA A 218 -33.34 -24.66 -16.09
C ALA A 218 -33.55 -25.91 -16.97
N SER A 219 -33.04 -25.89 -18.20
CA SER A 219 -33.15 -27.00 -19.16
C SER A 219 -32.01 -28.03 -18.98
N PRO A 220 -32.32 -29.33 -18.86
CA PRO A 220 -31.29 -30.38 -18.83
C PRO A 220 -30.43 -30.47 -20.10
N ALA A 221 -30.94 -30.00 -21.24
CA ALA A 221 -30.17 -29.99 -22.49
C ALA A 221 -29.11 -28.87 -22.50
N GLU A 222 -29.50 -27.65 -22.14
CA GLU A 222 -28.59 -26.50 -22.06
C GLU A 222 -27.50 -26.71 -21.01
N LYS A 223 -27.87 -27.30 -19.86
CA LYS A 223 -26.92 -27.67 -18.82
C LYS A 223 -25.85 -28.63 -19.34
N ARG A 224 -26.26 -29.71 -20.03
CA ARG A 224 -25.32 -30.68 -20.63
C ARG A 224 -24.41 -30.04 -21.68
N ILE A 225 -24.92 -29.13 -22.52
CA ILE A 225 -24.10 -28.42 -23.51
C ILE A 225 -23.02 -27.58 -22.80
N ALA A 226 -23.39 -26.82 -21.77
CA ALA A 226 -22.45 -26.00 -21.01
C ALA A 226 -21.41 -26.85 -20.24
N GLU A 227 -21.82 -27.98 -19.65
CA GLU A 227 -20.91 -28.95 -19.01
C GLU A 227 -19.90 -29.52 -20.01
N THR A 228 -20.36 -29.98 -21.18
CA THR A 228 -19.48 -30.50 -22.23
C THR A 228 -18.52 -29.42 -22.72
N GLN A 229 -18.98 -28.19 -22.95
CA GLN A 229 -18.12 -27.08 -23.35
C GLN A 229 -17.05 -26.73 -22.30
N LEU A 230 -17.40 -26.84 -21.02
CA LEU A 230 -16.47 -26.62 -19.91
C LEU A 230 -15.43 -27.72 -19.85
N GLN A 231 -15.85 -28.99 -19.93
CA GLN A 231 -14.94 -30.14 -19.97
C GLN A 231 -13.97 -30.04 -21.15
N LEU A 232 -14.48 -29.75 -22.35
CA LEU A 232 -13.64 -29.57 -23.54
C LEU A 232 -12.65 -28.41 -23.39
N HIS A 233 -13.04 -27.32 -22.72
CA HIS A 233 -12.15 -26.19 -22.48
C HIS A 233 -11.01 -26.54 -21.52
N ILE A 234 -11.30 -27.29 -20.46
CA ILE A 234 -10.31 -27.77 -19.49
C ILE A 234 -9.37 -28.78 -20.16
N LEU A 235 -9.90 -29.77 -20.89
CA LEU A 235 -9.09 -30.76 -21.61
C LEU A 235 -8.09 -30.11 -22.58
N LYS A 236 -8.53 -29.09 -23.34
CA LYS A 236 -7.62 -28.32 -24.23
C LYS A 236 -6.53 -27.57 -23.46
N SER A 237 -6.86 -27.09 -22.27
CA SER A 237 -5.89 -26.43 -21.38
C SER A 237 -4.85 -27.44 -20.89
N ASP A 238 -5.30 -28.59 -20.41
CA ASP A 238 -4.42 -29.65 -19.89
C ASP A 238 -3.52 -30.22 -21.00
N GLU A 239 -4.07 -30.45 -22.19
CA GLU A 239 -3.30 -30.87 -23.38
C GLU A 239 -2.19 -29.87 -23.73
N ALA A 240 -2.48 -28.56 -23.73
CA ALA A 240 -1.47 -27.54 -23.98
C ALA A 240 -0.35 -27.55 -22.92
N GLN A 241 -0.70 -27.77 -21.65
CA GLN A 241 0.27 -27.86 -20.55
C GLN A 241 1.14 -29.11 -20.65
N ASP A 242 0.55 -30.24 -21.03
CA ASP A 242 1.28 -31.50 -21.21
C ASP A 242 2.26 -31.40 -22.38
N ILE A 243 1.85 -30.81 -23.51
CA ILE A 243 2.75 -30.61 -24.66
C ILE A 243 3.90 -29.65 -24.33
N MET A 244 3.65 -28.57 -23.55
CA MET A 244 4.76 -27.71 -23.10
C MET A 244 5.76 -28.51 -22.26
N ARG A 245 5.26 -29.37 -21.37
CA ARG A 245 6.10 -30.23 -20.51
C ARG A 245 6.93 -31.18 -21.37
N GLU A 246 6.31 -31.83 -22.35
CA GLU A 246 6.99 -32.74 -23.28
C GLU A 246 8.01 -32.04 -24.16
N ASP A 247 7.67 -30.87 -24.72
CA ASP A 247 8.61 -30.03 -25.47
C ASP A 247 9.83 -29.71 -24.62
N THR A 248 9.61 -29.31 -23.36
CA THR A 248 10.67 -28.97 -22.40
C THR A 248 11.58 -30.18 -22.15
N ILE A 249 11.00 -31.34 -21.81
CA ILE A 249 11.75 -32.58 -21.56
C ILE A 249 12.58 -32.95 -22.80
N ARG A 250 11.98 -32.93 -24.00
CA ARG A 250 12.66 -33.25 -25.26
C ARG A 250 13.79 -32.28 -25.56
N SER A 251 13.65 -31.01 -25.21
CA SER A 251 14.71 -30.02 -25.39
C SER A 251 15.91 -30.26 -24.47
N GLN A 252 15.68 -30.83 -23.27
CA GLN A 252 16.72 -31.11 -22.27
C GLN A 252 17.47 -32.42 -22.52
N MET A 253 17.00 -33.26 -23.46
CA MET A 253 17.67 -34.51 -23.80
C MET A 253 19.04 -34.28 -24.44
N PRO A 254 20.05 -35.13 -24.15
CA PRO A 254 21.37 -35.03 -24.79
C PRO A 254 21.28 -35.06 -26.31
N GLY A 255 21.96 -34.12 -26.99
CA GLY A 255 21.96 -34.03 -28.45
C GLY A 255 20.72 -33.37 -29.06
N SER A 256 19.81 -32.82 -28.24
CA SER A 256 18.66 -32.07 -28.76
C SER A 256 19.11 -30.85 -29.57
N SER A 257 18.50 -30.67 -30.75
CA SER A 257 18.76 -29.55 -31.65
C SER A 257 17.73 -28.41 -31.51
N VAL A 258 16.84 -28.52 -30.52
CA VAL A 258 15.71 -27.61 -30.30
C VAL A 258 15.83 -26.94 -28.94
N THR A 259 15.66 -25.62 -28.90
CA THR A 259 15.50 -24.87 -27.65
C THR A 259 14.04 -24.46 -27.47
N VAL A 260 13.54 -24.60 -26.25
CA VAL A 260 12.18 -24.24 -25.88
C VAL A 260 12.22 -22.98 -25.02
N PHE A 261 11.50 -21.96 -25.45
CA PHE A 261 11.30 -20.72 -24.73
C PHE A 261 9.85 -20.58 -24.28
N ALA A 262 9.66 -19.90 -23.15
CA ALA A 262 8.38 -19.34 -22.74
C ALA A 262 8.52 -17.82 -22.66
N MET A 263 7.50 -17.07 -23.09
CA MET A 263 7.53 -15.61 -23.07
C MET A 263 6.26 -15.04 -22.46
N ASP A 264 6.43 -14.11 -21.53
CA ASP A 264 5.34 -13.39 -20.90
C ASP A 264 5.75 -12.00 -20.42
N LEU A 265 4.78 -11.09 -20.29
CA LEU A 265 4.99 -9.72 -19.84
C LEU A 265 4.50 -9.56 -18.40
N GLN A 266 5.41 -9.17 -17.50
CA GLN A 266 5.07 -8.96 -16.09
C GLN A 266 4.07 -7.81 -15.91
N GLN A 267 3.31 -7.87 -14.81
CA GLN A 267 2.60 -6.70 -14.30
C GLN A 267 3.56 -5.50 -14.18
N VAL A 268 3.06 -4.31 -14.54
CA VAL A 268 3.84 -3.05 -14.52
C VAL A 268 4.51 -2.85 -13.16
N LEU A 269 5.82 -2.66 -13.19
CA LEU A 269 6.60 -2.27 -12.03
C LEU A 269 6.58 -0.74 -11.94
N PHE A 270 6.57 -0.21 -10.72
CA PHE A 270 6.55 1.23 -10.48
C PHE A 270 7.72 1.65 -9.61
N VAL A 271 8.31 2.79 -9.96
CA VAL A 271 9.33 3.48 -9.17
C VAL A 271 9.01 4.98 -9.08
N PRO A 272 9.35 5.67 -7.98
CA PRO A 272 9.95 5.13 -6.76
C PRO A 272 8.94 4.39 -5.86
N THR A 273 9.39 3.39 -5.10
CA THR A 273 8.56 2.62 -4.15
C THR A 273 8.55 3.32 -2.78
N LEU A 274 7.77 4.39 -2.65
CA LEU A 274 7.64 5.15 -1.39
C LEU A 274 6.41 4.73 -0.58
N THR A 275 6.48 4.86 0.74
CA THR A 275 5.42 4.42 1.68
C THR A 275 4.49 5.54 2.16
N HIS A 276 4.71 6.78 1.72
CA HIS A 276 3.93 7.93 2.17
C HIS A 276 2.64 8.09 1.36
N SER A 277 1.57 8.63 1.98
CA SER A 277 0.21 8.61 1.42
C SER A 277 0.03 9.34 0.07
N ARG A 278 0.87 10.34 -0.25
CA ARG A 278 0.83 11.05 -1.54
C ARG A 278 1.11 10.14 -2.74
N MET A 279 1.83 9.04 -2.55
CA MET A 279 2.11 8.05 -3.59
C MET A 279 0.85 7.46 -4.22
N PHE A 280 -0.21 7.30 -3.41
CA PHE A 280 -1.48 6.76 -3.91
C PHE A 280 -2.16 7.69 -4.93
N TYR A 281 -1.85 8.99 -4.88
CA TYR A 281 -2.45 10.02 -5.73
C TYR A 281 -1.49 10.55 -6.81
N SER A 282 -0.24 10.07 -6.84
CA SER A 282 0.79 10.56 -7.75
C SER A 282 1.09 9.52 -8.83
N ARG A 283 1.31 9.97 -10.07
CA ARG A 283 1.67 9.07 -11.18
C ARG A 283 3.13 8.64 -11.06
N GLN A 284 3.36 7.35 -10.91
CA GLN A 284 4.69 6.73 -10.76
C GLN A 284 5.26 6.26 -12.09
N LEU A 285 6.59 6.24 -12.24
CA LEU A 285 7.24 5.83 -13.48
C LEU A 285 6.96 4.35 -13.74
N SER A 286 6.37 4.06 -14.90
CA SER A 286 6.07 2.70 -15.30
C SER A 286 7.33 2.04 -15.87
N CYS A 287 7.73 0.93 -15.27
CA CYS A 287 8.81 0.06 -15.74
C CYS A 287 8.19 -1.27 -16.19
N TYR A 288 8.65 -1.76 -17.34
CA TYR A 288 8.15 -2.95 -18.00
C TYR A 288 9.23 -4.03 -17.98
N ASN A 289 8.80 -5.28 -17.83
CA ASN A 289 9.66 -6.45 -17.82
C ASN A 289 9.03 -7.55 -18.69
N LEU A 290 9.65 -7.86 -19.83
CA LEU A 290 9.29 -9.02 -20.64
C LEU A 290 10.26 -10.16 -20.34
N CYS A 291 9.75 -11.24 -19.76
CA CYS A 291 10.54 -12.45 -19.53
C CYS A 291 10.54 -13.30 -20.79
N ILE A 292 11.74 -13.72 -21.21
CA ILE A 292 11.93 -14.82 -22.17
C ILE A 292 12.73 -15.89 -21.42
N HIS A 293 12.01 -16.91 -20.96
CA HIS A 293 12.56 -18.03 -20.21
C HIS A 293 12.99 -19.15 -21.15
N ASP A 294 14.27 -19.47 -21.18
CA ASP A 294 14.85 -20.66 -21.80
C ASP A 294 14.56 -21.88 -20.90
N SER A 295 13.53 -22.64 -21.24
CA SER A 295 13.13 -23.87 -20.53
C SER A 295 14.14 -25.00 -20.70
N THR A 296 14.97 -24.95 -21.76
CA THR A 296 16.01 -25.96 -22.03
C THR A 296 17.17 -25.81 -21.05
N ASN A 297 17.69 -24.59 -20.91
CA ASN A 297 18.82 -24.32 -20.02
C ASN A 297 18.38 -23.83 -18.63
N ASN A 298 17.09 -23.60 -18.41
CA ASN A 298 16.52 -23.01 -17.20
C ASN A 298 17.15 -21.65 -16.88
N GLU A 299 17.24 -20.79 -17.90
CA GLU A 299 17.74 -19.41 -17.84
C GLU A 299 16.64 -18.43 -18.20
N SER A 300 16.61 -17.26 -17.58
CA SER A 300 15.58 -16.25 -17.88
C SER A 300 16.23 -14.94 -18.27
N TYR A 301 15.80 -14.41 -19.42
CA TYR A 301 16.16 -13.09 -19.91
C TYR A 301 15.05 -12.11 -19.54
N MET A 302 15.35 -11.16 -18.67
CA MET A 302 14.43 -10.12 -18.19
C MET A 302 14.68 -8.86 -19.01
N ASN A 303 13.87 -8.64 -20.05
CA ASN A 303 14.00 -7.49 -20.93
C ASN A 303 13.33 -6.29 -20.27
N MET A 304 14.13 -5.32 -19.86
CA MET A 304 13.73 -4.19 -19.02
C MET A 304 13.76 -2.88 -19.80
N TRP A 305 12.68 -2.11 -19.70
CA TRP A 305 12.61 -0.71 -20.13
C TRP A 305 11.57 0.05 -19.32
N HIS A 306 11.47 1.36 -19.55
CA HIS A 306 10.45 2.19 -18.91
C HIS A 306 9.66 2.97 -19.96
N GLU A 307 8.50 3.50 -19.56
CA GLU A 307 7.59 4.24 -20.45
C GLU A 307 8.19 5.49 -21.11
N GLY A 308 9.34 5.95 -20.63
CA GLY A 308 10.09 7.05 -21.25
C GLY A 308 10.88 6.63 -22.49
N ILE A 309 11.06 5.32 -22.71
CA ILE A 309 11.71 4.72 -23.88
C ILE A 309 10.60 4.36 -24.89
N ASP A 310 9.73 3.42 -24.52
CA ASP A 310 8.56 3.06 -25.32
C ASP A 310 7.44 2.45 -24.46
N GLY A 311 6.32 2.08 -25.09
CA GLY A 311 5.16 1.45 -24.48
C GLY A 311 5.34 -0.04 -24.19
N ARG A 312 4.26 -0.81 -24.31
CA ARG A 312 4.25 -2.27 -24.06
C ARG A 312 3.28 -2.99 -25.00
N GLY A 313 3.17 -2.48 -26.21
CA GLY A 313 2.37 -3.04 -27.29
C GLY A 313 3.10 -4.17 -28.02
N GLY A 314 2.48 -4.67 -29.09
CA GLY A 314 3.01 -5.81 -29.81
C GLY A 314 4.32 -5.54 -30.58
N ASN A 315 4.61 -4.29 -30.98
CA ASN A 315 5.92 -3.97 -31.56
C ASN A 315 7.04 -4.03 -30.51
N ASP A 316 6.77 -3.59 -29.28
CA ASP A 316 7.71 -3.61 -28.16
C ASP A 316 8.08 -5.07 -27.80
N VAL A 317 7.06 -5.92 -27.68
CA VAL A 317 7.23 -7.37 -27.41
C VAL A 317 7.96 -8.06 -28.55
N ALA A 318 7.59 -7.77 -29.80
CA ALA A 318 8.26 -8.32 -30.98
C ALA A 318 9.74 -7.90 -31.07
N SER A 319 10.07 -6.67 -30.68
CA SER A 319 11.44 -6.16 -30.62
C SER A 319 12.29 -6.86 -29.56
N CYS A 320 11.73 -7.08 -28.36
CA CYS A 320 12.40 -7.87 -27.32
C CYS A 320 12.67 -9.31 -27.80
N LEU A 321 11.65 -9.96 -28.38
CA LEU A 321 11.78 -11.30 -28.95
C LEU A 321 12.89 -11.34 -30.02
N PHE A 322 12.86 -10.39 -30.95
CA PHE A 322 13.85 -10.29 -32.02
C PHE A 322 15.28 -10.12 -31.47
N LYS A 323 15.48 -9.24 -30.48
CA LYS A 323 16.79 -9.03 -29.85
C LYS A 323 17.31 -10.30 -29.19
N ILE A 324 16.49 -11.00 -28.41
CA ILE A 324 16.91 -12.26 -27.76
C ILE A 324 17.23 -13.34 -28.78
N MET A 325 16.36 -13.54 -29.79
CA MET A 325 16.54 -14.57 -30.82
C MET A 325 17.78 -14.33 -31.68
N THR A 326 18.18 -13.08 -31.91
CA THR A 326 19.35 -12.76 -32.75
C THR A 326 20.66 -12.66 -31.98
N THR A 327 20.62 -12.42 -30.66
CA THR A 327 21.84 -12.15 -29.88
C THR A 327 22.16 -13.19 -28.81
N LYS A 328 21.16 -13.95 -28.32
CA LYS A 328 21.33 -14.89 -27.20
C LYS A 328 21.09 -16.35 -27.59
N VAL A 329 20.31 -16.60 -28.64
CA VAL A 329 19.99 -17.94 -29.10
C VAL A 329 21.08 -18.45 -30.04
N THR A 330 21.60 -19.65 -29.73
CA THR A 330 22.64 -20.33 -30.52
C THR A 330 22.10 -21.51 -31.34
N THR A 331 20.92 -22.02 -30.98
CA THR A 331 20.27 -23.12 -31.69
C THR A 331 19.55 -22.63 -32.94
N ARG A 332 19.33 -23.56 -33.87
CA ARG A 332 18.72 -23.29 -35.17
C ARG A 332 17.22 -23.56 -35.19
N ARG A 333 16.70 -24.31 -34.22
CA ARG A 333 15.28 -24.67 -34.11
C ARG A 333 14.75 -24.22 -32.76
N VAL A 334 13.67 -23.45 -32.80
CA VAL A 334 13.08 -22.85 -31.60
C VAL A 334 11.59 -23.16 -31.49
N ILE A 335 11.16 -23.54 -30.29
CA ILE A 335 9.74 -23.57 -29.91
C ILE A 335 9.49 -22.48 -28.88
N LEU A 336 8.54 -21.59 -29.14
CA LEU A 336 8.16 -20.50 -28.27
C LEU A 336 6.74 -20.72 -27.74
N TRP A 337 6.58 -20.76 -26.42
CA TRP A 337 5.30 -20.78 -25.73
C TRP A 337 4.93 -19.37 -25.29
N ALA A 338 3.71 -18.94 -25.59
CA ALA A 338 3.22 -17.62 -25.24
C ALA A 338 1.73 -17.65 -24.84
N ASP A 339 1.29 -16.62 -24.13
CA ASP A 339 -0.12 -16.44 -23.80
C ASP A 339 -0.98 -16.15 -25.05
N ASN A 340 -2.31 -16.20 -24.89
CA ASN A 340 -3.26 -15.93 -25.97
C ASN A 340 -3.60 -14.44 -26.09
N CYS A 341 -2.67 -13.52 -25.81
CA CYS A 341 -2.93 -12.09 -25.86
C CYS A 341 -2.78 -11.55 -27.29
N ALA A 342 -3.89 -11.17 -27.92
CA ALA A 342 -3.89 -10.58 -29.27
C ALA A 342 -3.11 -9.26 -29.35
N GLY A 343 -3.08 -8.47 -28.27
CA GLY A 343 -2.36 -7.18 -28.27
C GLY A 343 -0.84 -7.32 -28.25
N GLN A 344 -0.32 -8.42 -27.69
CA GLN A 344 1.10 -8.60 -27.38
C GLN A 344 1.74 -9.74 -28.17
N ASN A 345 1.17 -10.93 -28.09
CA ASN A 345 1.79 -12.15 -28.60
C ASN A 345 1.13 -12.69 -29.88
N LYS A 346 -0.20 -12.61 -29.96
CA LYS A 346 -0.98 -13.22 -31.03
C LYS A 346 -1.37 -12.22 -32.11
N ASN A 347 -0.37 -11.62 -32.72
CA ASN A 347 -0.53 -10.55 -33.72
C ASN A 347 0.40 -10.72 -34.93
N ARG A 348 0.23 -9.82 -35.92
CA ARG A 348 1.02 -9.79 -37.15
C ARG A 348 2.49 -9.39 -36.93
N MET A 349 2.80 -8.66 -35.86
CA MET A 349 4.15 -8.20 -35.53
C MET A 349 5.03 -9.37 -35.10
N ILE A 350 4.51 -10.23 -34.22
CA ILE A 350 5.20 -11.50 -33.88
C ILE A 350 5.32 -12.37 -35.12
N LEU A 351 4.25 -12.52 -35.93
CA LEU A 351 4.30 -13.34 -37.13
C LEU A 351 5.40 -12.91 -38.11
N ILE A 352 5.54 -11.61 -38.39
CA ILE A 352 6.59 -11.12 -39.29
C ILE A 352 7.99 -11.32 -38.70
N VAL A 353 8.16 -11.27 -37.37
CA VAL A 353 9.43 -11.61 -36.70
C VAL A 353 9.78 -13.07 -36.91
N LEU A 354 8.84 -14.02 -36.73
CA LEU A 354 9.08 -15.45 -36.98
C LEU A 354 9.55 -15.68 -38.42
N ILE A 355 8.84 -15.08 -39.38
CA ILE A 355 9.16 -15.17 -40.81
C ILE A 355 10.54 -14.59 -41.09
N TYR A 356 10.85 -13.42 -40.53
CA TYR A 356 12.11 -12.74 -40.77
C TYR A 356 13.31 -13.53 -40.21
N LEU A 357 13.21 -14.06 -38.99
CA LEU A 357 14.26 -14.86 -38.36
C LEU A 357 14.62 -16.09 -39.22
N VAL A 358 13.62 -16.74 -39.80
CA VAL A 358 13.84 -17.89 -40.70
C VAL A 358 14.35 -17.42 -42.08
N ALA A 359 13.71 -16.42 -42.68
CA ALA A 359 14.05 -15.92 -44.01
C ALA A 359 15.47 -15.35 -44.12
N LYS A 360 15.99 -14.74 -43.05
CA LYS A 360 17.35 -14.20 -42.98
C LYS A 360 18.37 -15.16 -42.37
N ASN A 361 18.03 -16.46 -42.29
CA ASN A 361 18.90 -17.53 -41.80
C ASN A 361 19.40 -17.35 -40.36
N PHE A 362 18.66 -16.67 -39.47
CA PHE A 362 18.94 -16.75 -38.03
C PHE A 362 18.54 -18.12 -37.49
N LEU A 363 17.37 -18.61 -37.91
CA LEU A 363 16.82 -19.91 -37.53
C LEU A 363 16.50 -20.75 -38.77
N ASP A 364 16.58 -22.08 -38.65
CA ASP A 364 16.08 -23.01 -39.67
C ASP A 364 14.58 -23.27 -39.48
N GLU A 365 14.08 -23.24 -38.25
CA GLU A 365 12.66 -23.40 -37.94
C GLU A 365 12.28 -22.68 -36.64
N MET A 366 11.11 -22.04 -36.64
CA MET A 366 10.54 -21.46 -35.43
C MET A 366 9.05 -21.80 -35.33
N THR A 367 8.64 -22.37 -34.20
CA THR A 367 7.24 -22.68 -33.88
C THR A 367 6.80 -21.87 -32.69
N ILE A 368 5.71 -21.11 -32.80
CA ILE A 368 5.03 -20.49 -31.66
C ILE A 368 3.77 -21.30 -31.31
N LYS A 369 3.56 -21.56 -30.03
CA LYS A 369 2.42 -22.28 -29.46
C LYS A 369 1.74 -21.38 -28.43
N PHE A 370 0.41 -21.32 -28.47
CA PHE A 370 -0.39 -20.43 -27.63
C PHE A 370 -1.18 -21.22 -26.59
N PHE A 371 -1.18 -20.75 -25.35
CA PHE A 371 -2.03 -21.33 -24.31
C PHE A 371 -3.51 -21.05 -24.55
N VAL A 372 -4.33 -21.87 -23.90
CA VAL A 372 -5.76 -21.56 -23.72
C VAL A 372 -5.88 -20.35 -22.78
N SER A 373 -6.62 -19.33 -23.20
CA SER A 373 -6.80 -18.09 -22.42
C SER A 373 -7.29 -18.38 -20.99
N GLY A 374 -6.66 -17.75 -20.00
CA GLY A 374 -6.99 -17.92 -18.57
C GLY A 374 -6.43 -19.18 -17.91
N HIS A 375 -5.64 -19.98 -18.62
CA HIS A 375 -5.00 -21.20 -18.13
C HIS A 375 -3.50 -21.28 -18.45
N SER A 376 -2.87 -20.12 -18.66
CA SER A 376 -1.43 -20.00 -18.88
C SER A 376 -0.70 -20.07 -17.53
N PHE A 377 -0.26 -21.27 -17.15
CA PHE A 377 0.73 -21.46 -16.11
C PHE A 377 2.06 -21.75 -16.78
N MET A 378 2.97 -20.78 -16.79
CA MET A 378 4.24 -20.89 -17.51
C MET A 378 5.46 -20.60 -16.62
N PRO A 379 6.67 -21.02 -17.01
CA PRO A 379 7.88 -20.76 -16.23
C PRO A 379 8.10 -19.27 -15.90
N CYS A 380 7.65 -18.36 -16.78
CA CYS A 380 7.72 -16.92 -16.55
C CYS A 380 6.94 -16.49 -15.29
N ASP A 381 5.76 -17.06 -15.03
CA ASP A 381 4.96 -16.75 -13.82
C ASP A 381 5.73 -17.06 -12.54
N ARG A 382 6.48 -18.17 -12.56
CA ARG A 382 7.32 -18.56 -11.43
C ARG A 382 8.44 -17.55 -11.21
N ASP A 383 9.08 -17.11 -12.30
CA ASP A 383 10.15 -16.13 -12.24
C ASP A 383 9.63 -14.77 -11.72
N PHE A 384 8.46 -14.33 -12.21
CA PHE A 384 7.79 -13.13 -11.73
C PHE A 384 7.41 -13.23 -10.25
N GLY A 385 6.92 -14.38 -9.79
CA GLY A 385 6.63 -14.62 -8.38
C GLY A 385 7.86 -14.47 -7.48
N LEU A 386 9.04 -14.88 -7.95
CA LEU A 386 10.31 -14.66 -7.24
C LEU A 386 10.67 -13.16 -7.19
N ILE A 387 10.55 -12.46 -8.32
CA ILE A 387 10.81 -11.02 -8.42
C ILE A 387 9.89 -10.22 -7.49
N GLU A 388 8.58 -10.51 -7.50
CA GLU A 388 7.62 -9.82 -6.64
C GLU A 388 7.89 -10.06 -5.17
N LYS A 389 8.22 -11.30 -4.79
CA LYS A 389 8.59 -11.63 -3.41
C LYS A 389 9.82 -10.85 -2.96
N ARG A 390 10.82 -10.70 -3.83
CA ARG A 390 12.02 -9.89 -3.54
C ARG A 390 11.67 -8.41 -3.44
N LYS A 391 10.93 -7.88 -4.41
CA LYS A 391 10.49 -6.47 -4.48
C LYS A 391 9.77 -6.01 -3.22
N ARG A 392 8.91 -6.85 -2.61
CA ARG A 392 8.21 -6.51 -1.35
C ARG A 392 9.17 -6.16 -0.20
N ASN A 393 10.41 -6.63 -0.25
CA ASN A 393 11.43 -6.38 0.77
C ASN A 393 12.50 -5.37 0.33
N CYS A 394 12.40 -4.86 -0.90
CA CYS A 394 13.34 -3.90 -1.48
C CYS A 394 12.65 -2.55 -1.70
N LYS A 395 13.42 -1.47 -1.64
CA LYS A 395 12.93 -0.11 -1.95
C LYS A 395 13.58 0.35 -3.25
N ALA A 396 13.00 -0.04 -4.37
CA ALA A 396 13.44 0.44 -5.67
C ALA A 396 12.98 1.89 -5.86
N MET A 397 13.92 2.80 -6.05
CA MET A 397 13.70 4.24 -6.18
C MET A 397 13.84 4.68 -7.63
N VAL A 398 14.77 4.08 -8.36
CA VAL A 398 15.03 4.32 -9.79
C VAL A 398 14.97 3.02 -10.60
N PRO A 399 14.82 3.07 -11.94
CA PRO A 399 14.77 1.87 -12.77
C PRO A 399 15.96 0.92 -12.55
N SER A 400 17.19 1.43 -12.38
CA SER A 400 18.38 0.61 -12.14
C SER A 400 18.31 -0.20 -10.83
N ASP A 401 17.59 0.30 -9.82
CA ASP A 401 17.39 -0.47 -8.59
C ASP A 401 16.54 -1.73 -8.83
N LEU A 402 15.71 -1.74 -9.89
CA LEU A 402 14.97 -2.94 -10.28
C LEU A 402 15.90 -4.02 -10.79
N ASP A 403 17.06 -3.68 -11.36
CA ASP A 403 18.04 -4.66 -11.83
C ASP A 403 18.62 -5.44 -10.66
N ASP A 404 18.95 -4.75 -9.57
CA ASP A 404 19.39 -5.36 -8.31
C ASP A 404 18.29 -6.22 -7.70
N VAL A 405 17.03 -5.77 -7.74
CA VAL A 405 15.89 -6.56 -7.30
C VAL A 405 15.79 -7.84 -8.12
N ILE A 406 15.85 -7.75 -9.45
CA ILE A 406 15.70 -8.88 -10.36
C ILE A 406 16.87 -9.87 -10.19
N THR A 407 18.11 -9.40 -10.29
CA THR A 407 19.31 -10.26 -10.17
C THR A 407 19.37 -10.95 -8.80
N SER A 408 19.06 -10.25 -7.71
CA SER A 408 19.05 -10.82 -6.36
C SER A 408 17.83 -11.68 -6.03
N SER A 409 16.84 -11.78 -6.91
CA SER A 409 15.65 -12.61 -6.72
C SER A 409 15.94 -14.11 -6.80
N ARG A 410 17.00 -14.49 -7.53
CA ARG A 410 17.42 -15.88 -7.72
C ARG A 410 18.92 -16.03 -7.40
N PRO A 411 19.29 -16.41 -6.17
CA PRO A 411 20.69 -16.50 -5.75
C PRO A 411 21.51 -17.53 -6.55
N SER A 412 20.90 -18.68 -6.88
CA SER A 412 21.50 -19.73 -7.69
C SER A 412 21.03 -19.57 -9.14
N LYS A 413 21.93 -19.11 -10.00
CA LYS A 413 21.70 -18.71 -11.39
C LYS A 413 20.81 -17.45 -11.53
N PRO A 414 21.37 -16.26 -11.24
CA PRO A 414 20.66 -14.98 -11.34
C PRO A 414 19.99 -14.78 -12.70
N PHE A 415 18.87 -14.04 -12.69
CA PHE A 415 18.21 -13.63 -13.93
C PHE A 415 19.12 -12.71 -14.74
N LYS A 416 19.09 -12.88 -16.07
CA LYS A 416 19.89 -12.07 -17.00
C LYS A 416 19.08 -10.84 -17.38
N VAL A 417 19.41 -9.69 -16.80
CA VAL A 417 18.78 -8.41 -17.14
C VAL A 417 19.29 -7.94 -18.50
N VAL A 418 18.36 -7.59 -19.39
CA VAL A 418 18.64 -7.06 -20.73
C VAL A 418 17.97 -5.69 -20.84
N HIS A 419 18.76 -4.63 -20.91
CA HIS A 419 18.23 -3.29 -21.15
C HIS A 419 17.80 -3.14 -22.60
N MET A 420 16.58 -2.65 -22.80
CA MET A 420 16.06 -2.26 -24.11
C MET A 420 16.14 -0.75 -24.23
N GLU A 421 16.84 -0.27 -25.25
CA GLU A 421 17.01 1.15 -25.58
C GLU A 421 16.15 1.53 -26.80
N ASN A 422 16.02 2.83 -27.07
CA ASN A 422 15.22 3.34 -28.20
C ASN A 422 15.62 2.70 -29.55
N GLU A 423 16.91 2.40 -29.73
CA GLU A 423 17.45 1.81 -30.95
C GLU A 423 17.05 0.34 -31.15
N ASP A 424 16.64 -0.35 -30.08
CA ASP A 424 16.21 -1.74 -30.13
C ASP A 424 14.75 -1.90 -30.58
N PHE A 425 13.96 -0.80 -30.58
CA PHE A 425 12.53 -0.83 -30.85
C PHE A 425 12.21 -0.55 -32.33
N PHE A 426 11.69 -1.57 -33.01
CA PHE A 426 11.37 -1.53 -34.44
C PHE A 426 9.86 -1.54 -34.70
N ASP A 427 9.43 -0.87 -35.77
CA ASP A 427 8.05 -0.89 -36.24
C ASP A 427 7.76 -2.11 -37.10
N PHE A 428 7.65 -3.27 -36.47
CA PHE A 428 7.28 -4.52 -37.13
C PHE A 428 5.87 -4.49 -37.71
N ALA A 429 4.97 -3.65 -37.18
CA ALA A 429 3.64 -3.45 -37.76
C ALA A 429 3.74 -2.85 -39.16
N ALA A 430 4.57 -1.84 -39.37
CA ALA A 430 4.83 -1.27 -40.70
C ALA A 430 5.42 -2.31 -41.67
N ILE A 431 6.35 -3.15 -41.21
CA ILE A 431 6.89 -4.25 -42.03
C ILE A 431 5.78 -5.27 -42.34
N ALA A 432 5.00 -5.69 -41.35
CA ALA A 432 3.91 -6.62 -41.55
C ALA A 432 2.89 -6.08 -42.57
N ASP A 433 2.52 -4.81 -42.44
CA ASP A 433 1.58 -4.13 -43.33
C ASP A 433 2.14 -3.93 -44.74
N GLY A 434 3.45 -3.82 -44.91
CA GLY A 434 4.08 -3.75 -46.23
C GLY A 434 4.12 -5.10 -46.97
N TYR A 435 4.33 -6.20 -46.23
CA TYR A 435 4.77 -7.47 -46.82
C TYR A 435 3.77 -8.62 -46.72
N ILE A 436 3.01 -8.71 -45.62
CA ILE A 436 2.12 -9.85 -45.35
C ILE A 436 0.64 -9.43 -45.29
N SER A 437 -0.23 -10.40 -45.55
CA SER A 437 -1.68 -10.28 -45.49
C SER A 437 -2.23 -11.37 -44.57
N THR A 438 -2.69 -10.97 -43.39
CA THR A 438 -3.14 -11.88 -42.33
C THR A 438 -4.66 -12.03 -42.27
N THR A 439 -5.43 -11.32 -43.10
CA THR A 439 -6.89 -11.26 -43.04
C THR A 439 -7.55 -12.63 -43.20
N LYS A 440 -7.05 -13.46 -44.12
CA LYS A 440 -7.58 -14.81 -44.39
C LYS A 440 -7.05 -15.87 -43.43
N LEU A 441 -5.96 -15.59 -42.74
CA LEU A 441 -5.28 -16.53 -41.86
C LEU A 441 -6.03 -16.75 -40.54
N GLY A 442 -6.80 -15.76 -40.07
CA GLY A 442 -7.56 -15.88 -38.83
C GLY A 442 -6.67 -16.12 -37.60
N ILE A 443 -5.58 -15.35 -37.45
CA ILE A 443 -4.54 -15.56 -36.41
C ILE A 443 -5.15 -15.83 -35.03
N SER A 444 -6.21 -15.13 -34.65
CA SER A 444 -6.86 -15.27 -33.34
C SER A 444 -7.36 -16.69 -33.02
N LYS A 445 -7.63 -17.52 -34.02
CA LYS A 445 -8.10 -18.91 -33.85
C LYS A 445 -6.98 -19.94 -33.74
N LEU A 446 -5.75 -19.57 -34.14
CA LEU A 446 -4.64 -20.52 -34.23
C LEU A 446 -4.09 -20.87 -32.85
N SER A 447 -3.78 -22.15 -32.63
CA SER A 447 -3.10 -22.61 -31.42
C SER A 447 -1.61 -22.79 -31.65
N GLN A 448 -1.21 -23.07 -32.90
CA GLN A 448 0.19 -23.25 -33.28
C GLN A 448 0.49 -22.60 -34.62
N ILE A 449 1.63 -21.94 -34.74
CA ILE A 449 2.15 -21.39 -36.01
C ILE A 449 3.62 -21.81 -36.12
N ARG A 450 3.98 -22.40 -37.26
CA ARG A 450 5.34 -22.83 -37.57
C ARG A 450 5.80 -22.21 -38.88
N VAL A 451 7.02 -21.68 -38.86
CA VAL A 451 7.73 -21.20 -40.03
C VAL A 451 9.00 -22.02 -40.19
N SER A 452 9.23 -22.53 -41.39
CA SER A 452 10.37 -23.41 -41.70
C SER A 452 11.14 -22.87 -42.90
N ARG A 453 12.47 -23.03 -42.88
CA ARG A 453 13.37 -22.58 -43.94
C ARG A 453 13.12 -23.29 -45.27
N SER A 454 12.52 -24.47 -45.26
CA SER A 454 12.14 -25.19 -46.47
C SER A 454 11.11 -24.41 -47.32
N ASN A 455 10.23 -23.63 -46.68
CA ASN A 455 9.26 -22.81 -47.37
C ASN A 455 8.96 -21.50 -46.61
N PRO A 456 9.85 -20.50 -46.66
CA PRO A 456 9.72 -19.26 -45.88
C PRO A 456 8.60 -18.34 -46.37
N ASN A 457 8.01 -18.60 -47.54
CA ASN A 457 6.87 -17.86 -48.08
C ASN A 457 5.51 -18.32 -47.51
N GLU A 458 5.50 -19.46 -46.83
CA GLU A 458 4.31 -20.09 -46.28
C GLU A 458 4.48 -20.28 -44.78
N ILE A 459 3.36 -20.27 -44.07
CA ILE A 459 3.33 -20.67 -42.67
C ILE A 459 2.49 -21.92 -42.53
N SER A 460 2.96 -22.83 -41.69
CA SER A 460 2.21 -23.98 -41.21
C SER A 460 1.43 -23.56 -39.97
N HIS A 461 0.15 -23.92 -39.83
CA HIS A 461 -0.64 -23.62 -38.64
C HIS A 461 -1.58 -24.76 -38.24
N LYS A 462 -2.02 -24.73 -36.97
CA LYS A 462 -3.08 -25.58 -36.40
C LYS A 462 -4.01 -24.74 -35.52
N GLU A 463 -5.28 -25.10 -35.46
CA GLU A 463 -6.28 -24.50 -34.55
C GLU A 463 -6.34 -25.20 -33.18
N ASP A 464 -5.76 -26.38 -33.06
CA ASP A 464 -5.68 -27.15 -31.84
C ASP A 464 -4.29 -27.80 -31.66
N PHE A 465 -4.18 -28.61 -30.62
CA PHE A 465 -2.98 -29.34 -30.26
C PHE A 465 -3.03 -30.82 -30.67
N SER A 466 -4.08 -31.24 -31.40
CA SER A 466 -4.25 -32.63 -31.78
C SER A 466 -3.18 -33.08 -32.77
N ASP A 467 -2.62 -34.26 -32.50
CA ASP A 467 -1.68 -34.92 -33.41
C ASP A 467 -2.38 -35.60 -34.60
N LEU A 468 -3.70 -35.77 -34.54
CA LEU A 468 -4.48 -36.45 -35.58
C LEU A 468 -4.56 -35.63 -36.88
N LEU A 469 -4.52 -34.31 -36.78
CA LEU A 469 -4.61 -33.42 -37.93
C LEU A 469 -3.22 -32.92 -38.34
N PRO A 470 -2.86 -32.98 -39.63
CA PRO A 470 -1.62 -32.38 -40.12
C PRO A 470 -1.68 -30.84 -40.03
N PHE A 471 -0.51 -30.20 -40.13
CA PHE A 471 -0.46 -28.74 -40.27
C PHE A 471 -1.09 -28.30 -41.59
N SER A 472 -1.97 -27.31 -41.54
CA SER A 472 -2.44 -26.59 -42.72
C SER A 472 -1.41 -25.55 -43.14
N THR A 473 -1.22 -25.34 -44.45
CA THR A 473 -0.30 -24.31 -44.96
C THR A 473 -1.07 -23.09 -45.48
N HIS A 474 -0.50 -21.90 -45.30
CA HIS A 474 -1.08 -20.66 -45.80
C HIS A 474 0.01 -19.72 -46.34
N LYS A 475 -0.19 -19.22 -47.56
CA LYS A 475 0.65 -18.17 -48.17
C LYS A 475 0.30 -16.82 -47.58
N VAL A 476 1.22 -16.24 -46.81
CA VAL A 476 0.97 -15.00 -46.06
C VAL A 476 1.48 -13.75 -46.76
N PHE A 477 2.37 -13.86 -47.74
CA PHE A 477 2.88 -12.68 -48.44
C PHE A 477 1.82 -12.07 -49.37
N LYS A 478 1.87 -10.73 -49.49
CA LYS A 478 1.05 -9.99 -50.46
C LYS A 478 1.42 -10.35 -51.90
N LYS A 479 0.51 -10.03 -52.83
CA LYS A 479 0.76 -10.23 -54.27
C LYS A 479 2.06 -9.50 -54.66
N ASN A 480 2.96 -10.21 -55.35
CA ASN A 480 4.29 -9.74 -55.75
C ASN A 480 5.27 -9.43 -54.60
N LYS A 481 5.05 -9.99 -53.41
CA LYS A 481 6.01 -9.95 -52.30
C LYS A 481 6.45 -11.36 -51.94
N ASN A 482 7.67 -11.49 -51.44
CA ASN A 482 8.23 -12.74 -50.96
C ASN A 482 9.25 -12.47 -49.83
N HIS A 483 9.76 -13.54 -49.24
CA HIS A 483 10.73 -13.47 -48.15
C HIS A 483 12.06 -12.79 -48.51
N SER A 484 12.52 -12.85 -49.77
CA SER A 484 13.79 -12.26 -50.18
C SER A 484 13.74 -10.72 -50.22
N GLU A 485 12.56 -10.16 -50.49
CA GLU A 485 12.30 -8.72 -50.51
C GLU A 485 12.22 -8.07 -49.12
N LEU A 486 12.20 -8.86 -48.03
CA LEU A 486 12.18 -8.31 -46.67
C LEU A 486 13.40 -7.40 -46.46
N PRO A 487 13.21 -6.23 -45.81
CA PRO A 487 14.26 -5.23 -45.69
C PRO A 487 15.46 -5.80 -44.92
N PRO A 488 16.70 -5.40 -45.20
CA PRO A 488 17.82 -5.74 -44.35
C PRO A 488 17.72 -4.98 -43.01
N LEU A 489 18.31 -5.54 -41.94
CA LEU A 489 18.25 -4.97 -40.59
C LEU A 489 18.52 -3.45 -40.50
N PRO A 490 19.54 -2.88 -41.18
CA PRO A 490 19.80 -1.44 -41.10
C PRO A 490 18.69 -0.55 -41.69
N LYS A 491 17.80 -1.12 -42.51
CA LYS A 491 16.67 -0.43 -43.13
C LYS A 491 15.35 -0.65 -42.38
N PHE A 492 15.39 -1.26 -41.20
CA PHE A 492 14.18 -1.45 -40.41
C PHE A 492 13.61 -0.10 -39.97
N PRO A 493 12.30 0.14 -40.16
CA PRO A 493 11.67 1.31 -39.57
C PRO A 493 11.77 1.20 -38.05
N ARG A 494 12.25 2.27 -37.41
CA ARG A 494 12.27 2.39 -35.94
C ARG A 494 10.96 2.97 -35.46
N LEU A 495 10.59 2.63 -34.23
CA LEU A 495 9.45 3.31 -33.61
C LEU A 495 9.81 4.78 -33.36
N PRO A 496 8.90 5.71 -33.65
CA PRO A 496 9.14 7.12 -33.38
C PRO A 496 9.33 7.31 -31.89
N THR A 497 10.41 7.99 -31.50
CA THR A 497 10.68 8.33 -30.10
C THR A 497 9.53 9.19 -29.59
N LYS A 498 8.61 8.60 -28.81
CA LYS A 498 7.57 9.35 -28.14
C LYS A 498 8.17 9.88 -26.84
N ASN A 499 7.95 11.16 -26.52
CA ASN A 499 8.10 11.62 -25.15
C ASN A 499 7.02 10.92 -24.31
N GLY A 500 7.32 9.69 -23.86
CA GLY A 500 6.33 8.78 -23.29
C GLY A 500 5.86 9.16 -21.89
N ILE A 501 6.41 10.22 -21.30
CA ILE A 501 5.99 10.76 -20.01
C ILE A 501 5.15 12.02 -20.21
N SER A 502 3.87 11.97 -19.81
CA SER A 502 2.97 13.11 -19.86
C SER A 502 3.47 14.28 -19.00
N VAL A 503 3.09 15.51 -19.33
CA VAL A 503 3.50 16.71 -18.59
C VAL A 503 3.09 16.62 -17.12
N GLU A 504 1.89 16.12 -16.85
CA GLU A 504 1.35 15.96 -15.51
C GLU A 504 2.09 14.86 -14.74
N LYS A 505 2.42 13.75 -15.40
CA LYS A 505 3.21 12.68 -14.80
C LYS A 505 4.64 13.13 -14.49
N LYS A 506 5.27 13.89 -15.39
CA LYS A 506 6.58 14.50 -15.18
C LYS A 506 6.55 15.42 -13.95
N LYS A 507 5.50 16.23 -13.80
CA LYS A 507 5.31 17.08 -12.63
C LYS A 507 5.18 16.25 -11.35
N ASP A 508 4.41 15.17 -11.35
CA ASP A 508 4.29 14.30 -10.19
C ASP A 508 5.65 13.70 -9.82
N LEU A 509 6.38 13.15 -10.79
CA LEU A 509 7.70 12.53 -10.58
C LEU A 509 8.74 13.50 -10.03
N LEU A 510 8.72 14.78 -10.45
CA LEU A 510 9.62 15.80 -9.90
C LEU A 510 9.26 16.26 -8.48
N ASN A 511 8.03 15.99 -8.03
CA ASN A 511 7.53 16.36 -6.70
C ASN A 511 7.52 15.20 -5.69
N LEU A 512 7.76 13.97 -6.15
CA LEU A 512 7.95 12.77 -5.33
C LEU A 512 9.37 12.70 -4.78
#